data_AF-A0A2A3LN11-F1
#
_entry.id   AF-A0A2A3LN11-F1
#
_cell.length_a   1.000
_cell.length_b   1.000
_cell.length_c   1.000
_cell.angle_alpha   90.00
_cell.angle_beta   90.00
_cell.angle_gamma   90.00
#
_symmetry.space_group_name_H-M   'P 1'
#
loop_
_entity.id
_entity.type
_entity.pdbx_description
1 polymer ?
#
loop_
_entity_poly.entity_id
_entity_poly.type
_entity_poly.pdbx_seq_one_letter_code
_entity_poly.pdbx_strand_id
1 'polypeptide(L)'
;MTLRAAQFDAGLARVREAEIDASVCDCCQTAAAVTARGPLLVYRGRTENEVRDILATRLDGEGWTTPAPVHADNWVMPACPVNGPDVAALDMAAVVGWYSAQDGTPQVKIARSDDAGDSFAAPVVLDSGAAVQGRVAVALDARQVWALWLREDEAGAQSLWLSRRSPDLVTEYERIEVATPRGRGRGTGFPQMQVVGGQAYIVWTDVVDGAPSLRGVHVVR
;
A
#
# COMPACT_ATOMS: atom_id res chain seq x y z
N MET A 1 3.13 4.34 18.98
CA MET A 1 2.22 3.18 19.09
C MET A 1 3.03 1.92 18.82
N THR A 2 2.59 0.75 19.30
CA THR A 2 3.20 -0.54 18.98
C THR A 2 2.40 -1.26 17.89
N LEU A 3 3.06 -2.11 17.11
CA LEU A 3 2.44 -3.05 16.18
C LEU A 3 2.46 -4.45 16.79
N ARG A 4 1.30 -5.11 16.79
CA ARG A 4 1.12 -6.43 17.39
C ARG A 4 0.30 -7.32 16.47
N ALA A 5 0.51 -8.63 16.59
CA ALA A 5 -0.27 -9.65 15.90
C ALA A 5 -0.85 -10.65 16.90
N ALA A 6 -1.99 -11.21 16.54
CA ALA A 6 -2.61 -12.34 17.22
C ALA A 6 -2.97 -13.41 16.20
N GLN A 7 -2.74 -14.68 16.55
CA GLN A 7 -3.14 -15.83 15.75
C GLN A 7 -4.34 -16.50 16.41
N PHE A 8 -5.32 -16.85 15.59
CA PHE A 8 -6.49 -17.61 15.98
C PHE A 8 -6.48 -18.96 15.27
N ASP A 9 -6.89 -20.02 15.97
CA ASP A 9 -7.08 -21.33 15.37
C ASP A 9 -8.44 -21.44 14.63
N ALA A 10 -8.72 -22.59 14.03
CA ALA A 10 -9.98 -22.84 13.32
C ALA A 10 -11.22 -22.82 14.23
N GLY A 11 -11.04 -22.95 15.55
CA GLY A 11 -12.08 -22.81 16.56
C GLY A 11 -12.26 -21.36 17.05
N LEU A 12 -11.56 -20.39 16.45
CA LEU A 12 -11.54 -18.98 16.84
C LEU A 12 -10.93 -18.72 18.23
N ALA A 13 -10.16 -19.68 18.76
CA ALA A 13 -9.40 -19.46 20.00
C ALA A 13 -8.10 -18.71 19.67
N ARG A 14 -7.77 -17.70 20.49
CA ARG A 14 -6.49 -16.99 20.38
C ARG A 14 -5.36 -17.88 20.90
N VAL A 15 -4.47 -18.30 20.02
CA VAL A 15 -3.40 -19.27 20.33
C VAL A 15 -2.01 -18.65 20.42
N ARG A 16 -1.81 -17.46 19.85
CA ARG A 16 -0.52 -16.75 19.90
C ARG A 16 -0.72 -15.24 19.86
N GLU A 17 0.16 -14.52 20.55
CA GLU A 17 0.29 -13.07 20.44
C GLU A 17 1.77 -12.72 20.29
N ALA A 18 2.06 -11.67 19.54
CA ALA A 18 3.42 -11.16 19.36
C ALA A 18 3.40 -9.64 19.25
N GLU A 19 4.38 -9.00 19.90
CA GLU A 19 4.77 -7.64 19.54
C GLU A 19 5.74 -7.73 18.36
N ILE A 20 5.41 -7.02 17.28
CA ILE A 20 6.19 -7.00 16.04
C ILE A 20 7.15 -5.81 16.07
N ASP A 21 6.66 -4.65 16.52
CA ASP A 21 7.43 -3.42 16.56
C ASP A 21 6.93 -2.52 17.70
N ALA A 22 7.86 -1.95 18.46
CA ALA A 22 7.54 -1.07 19.58
C ALA A 22 7.26 0.38 19.16
N SER A 23 7.58 0.79 17.92
CA SER A 23 7.41 2.16 17.45
C SER A 23 7.03 2.25 15.97
N VAL A 24 5.72 2.44 15.74
CA VAL A 24 5.15 2.59 14.38
C VAL A 24 4.39 3.90 14.21
N CYS A 25 4.07 4.24 12.96
CA CYS A 25 3.14 5.31 12.64
C CYS A 25 1.73 5.00 13.18
N ASP A 26 1.20 5.86 14.05
CA ASP A 26 -0.07 5.61 14.73
C ASP A 26 -1.31 5.65 13.81
N CYS A 27 -1.21 6.29 12.65
CA CYS A 27 -2.36 6.62 11.78
C CYS A 27 -2.28 6.03 10.37
N CYS A 28 -1.22 5.26 10.10
CA CYS A 28 -0.95 4.68 8.79
C CYS A 28 -1.55 3.27 8.71
N GLN A 29 -2.09 2.89 7.56
CA GLN A 29 -2.51 1.51 7.33
C GLN A 29 -1.36 0.54 7.50
N THR A 30 -1.71 -0.69 7.86
CA THR A 30 -0.90 -1.88 7.65
C THR A 30 -1.56 -2.74 6.59
N ALA A 31 -0.76 -3.51 5.86
CA ALA A 31 -1.26 -4.44 4.85
C ALA A 31 -0.51 -5.75 4.93
N ALA A 32 -1.19 -6.85 4.64
CA ALA A 32 -0.58 -8.18 4.63
C ALA A 32 -1.02 -8.98 3.41
N ALA A 33 -0.10 -9.78 2.88
CA ALA A 33 -0.36 -10.73 1.80
C ALA A 33 0.31 -12.06 2.10
N VAL A 34 -0.28 -13.16 1.64
CA VAL A 34 0.30 -14.51 1.85
C VAL A 34 1.25 -14.83 0.71
N THR A 35 2.51 -15.08 1.04
CA THR A 35 3.52 -15.60 0.11
C THR A 35 3.64 -17.12 0.26
N ALA A 36 4.41 -17.78 -0.61
CA ALA A 36 4.74 -19.19 -0.51
C ALA A 36 5.52 -19.55 0.78
N ARG A 37 6.11 -18.56 1.47
CA ARG A 37 6.79 -18.74 2.76
C ARG A 37 6.03 -18.18 3.96
N GLY A 38 4.76 -17.83 3.78
CA GLY A 38 3.88 -17.35 4.84
C GLY A 38 3.45 -15.89 4.70
N PRO A 39 2.67 -15.38 5.67
CA PRO A 39 2.17 -14.01 5.68
C PRO A 39 3.30 -12.98 5.73
N LEU A 40 3.35 -12.09 4.72
CA LEU A 40 4.19 -10.90 4.67
C LEU A 40 3.35 -9.71 5.13
N LEU A 41 3.80 -8.99 6.16
CA LEU A 41 3.19 -7.78 6.69
C LEU A 41 4.05 -6.58 6.32
N VAL A 42 3.43 -5.51 5.82
CA VAL A 42 4.07 -4.22 5.60
C VAL A 42 3.37 -3.12 6.38
N TYR A 43 4.16 -2.16 6.86
CA TYR A 43 3.66 -1.04 7.66
C TYR A 43 4.62 0.14 7.60
N ARG A 44 4.16 1.32 8.03
CA ARG A 44 5.04 2.49 8.17
C ARG A 44 5.63 2.53 9.58
N GLY A 45 6.94 2.38 9.67
CA GLY A 45 7.68 2.48 10.93
C GLY A 45 7.78 3.92 11.44
N ARG A 46 8.28 4.09 12.66
CA ARG A 46 8.65 5.40 13.20
C ARG A 46 9.87 5.28 14.09
N THR A 47 10.99 5.83 13.63
CA THR A 47 12.21 5.94 14.47
C THR A 47 12.10 7.10 15.45
N GLU A 48 13.04 7.18 16.40
CA GLU A 48 13.17 8.32 17.34
C GLU A 48 13.40 9.66 16.63
N ASN A 49 13.99 9.64 15.43
CA ASN A 49 14.23 10.82 14.60
C ASN A 49 13.07 11.12 13.64
N GLU A 50 11.89 10.54 13.88
CA GLU A 50 10.70 10.69 13.03
C GLU A 50 10.92 10.27 11.57
N VAL A 51 11.86 9.34 11.32
CA VAL A 51 11.97 8.67 10.01
C VAL A 51 10.83 7.66 9.90
N ARG A 52 10.05 7.78 8.83
CA ARG A 52 8.84 6.99 8.61
C ARG A 52 8.90 6.19 7.33
N ASP A 53 9.87 5.30 7.24
CA ASP A 53 10.02 4.39 6.11
C ASP A 53 9.06 3.20 6.21
N ILE A 54 8.85 2.53 5.08
CA ILE A 54 8.05 1.30 5.02
C ILE A 54 8.91 0.12 5.44
N LEU A 55 8.43 -0.64 6.41
CA LEU A 55 9.04 -1.87 6.90
C LEU A 55 8.22 -3.07 6.47
N ALA A 56 8.90 -4.20 6.27
CA ALA A 56 8.35 -5.50 5.97
C ALA A 56 8.83 -6.54 6.99
N THR A 57 7.96 -7.46 7.37
CA THR A 57 8.26 -8.60 8.25
C THR A 57 7.40 -9.78 7.83
N ARG A 58 7.90 -11.00 7.98
CA ARG A 58 7.18 -12.22 7.60
C ARG A 58 7.00 -13.13 8.80
N LEU A 59 5.85 -13.81 8.86
CA LEU A 59 5.64 -14.95 9.74
C LEU A 59 6.16 -16.22 9.04
N ASP A 60 7.28 -16.77 9.50
CA ASP A 60 8.01 -17.89 8.88
C ASP A 60 7.66 -19.29 9.45
N GLY A 61 6.58 -19.37 10.23
CA GLY A 61 6.13 -20.58 10.91
C GLY A 61 6.66 -20.71 12.34
N GLU A 62 7.84 -20.17 12.63
CA GLU A 62 8.39 -20.12 14.00
C GLU A 62 8.03 -18.80 14.69
N GLY A 63 8.07 -17.68 13.96
CA GLY A 63 7.76 -16.36 14.49
C GLY A 63 7.76 -15.27 13.43
N TRP A 64 7.63 -14.02 13.89
CA TRP A 64 7.82 -12.87 13.01
C TRP A 64 9.32 -12.59 12.87
N THR A 65 9.80 -12.44 11.63
CA THR A 65 11.18 -12.03 11.37
C THR A 65 11.41 -10.59 11.84
N THR A 66 12.67 -10.22 12.12
CA THR A 66 13.02 -8.82 12.38
C THR A 66 12.55 -7.94 11.21
N PRO A 67 11.79 -6.87 11.46
CA PRO A 67 11.37 -5.97 10.40
C PRO A 67 12.55 -5.35 9.65
N ALA A 68 12.48 -5.32 8.32
CA ALA A 68 13.47 -4.73 7.44
C ALA A 68 12.83 -3.68 6.53
N PRO A 69 13.54 -2.61 6.14
CA PRO A 69 12.99 -1.60 5.24
C PRO A 69 12.73 -2.17 3.85
N VAL A 70 11.56 -1.88 3.29
CA VAL A 70 11.26 -2.11 1.86
C VAL A 70 12.17 -1.22 1.01
N HIS A 71 12.38 0.01 1.45
CA HIS A 71 13.35 0.95 0.89
C HIS A 71 13.72 2.00 1.94
N ALA A 72 14.98 2.43 1.96
CA ALA A 72 15.46 3.50 2.83
C ALA A 72 15.18 4.88 2.20
N ASP A 73 13.89 5.26 2.17
CA ASP A 73 13.52 6.61 1.73
C ASP A 73 14.12 7.68 2.64
N ASN A 74 14.34 7.36 3.93
CA ASN A 74 14.78 8.28 4.97
C ASN A 74 13.83 9.49 5.11
N TRP A 75 12.53 9.26 4.95
CA TRP A 75 11.56 10.35 5.01
C TRP A 75 11.32 10.79 6.46
N VAL A 76 11.87 11.95 6.82
CA VAL A 76 11.59 12.61 8.10
C VAL A 76 10.23 13.28 8.03
N MET A 77 9.29 12.80 8.83
CA MET A 77 7.91 13.30 8.86
C MET A 77 7.45 13.40 10.31
N PRO A 78 7.63 14.56 10.99
CA PRO A 78 7.26 14.75 12.40
C PRO A 78 5.75 14.97 12.61
N ALA A 79 4.94 14.63 11.60
CA ALA A 79 3.48 14.74 11.61
C ALA A 79 2.84 13.41 11.17
N CYS A 80 1.51 13.37 11.15
CA CYS A 80 0.76 12.18 10.74
C CYS A 80 0.49 12.21 9.21
N PRO A 81 1.19 11.37 8.42
CA PRO A 81 1.07 11.41 6.96
C PRO A 81 -0.24 10.78 6.45
N VAL A 82 -0.89 9.93 7.25
CA VAL A 82 -2.12 9.20 6.90
C VAL A 82 -1.96 8.48 5.56
N ASN A 83 -0.83 7.79 5.41
CA ASN A 83 -0.42 7.12 4.20
C ASN A 83 0.38 5.86 4.56
N GLY A 84 -0.32 4.76 4.81
CA GLY A 84 0.30 3.44 4.92
C GLY A 84 0.69 2.85 3.56
N PRO A 85 1.48 1.78 3.56
CA PRO A 85 1.73 0.98 2.36
C PRO A 85 0.54 0.05 2.07
N ASP A 86 0.57 -0.56 0.88
CA ASP A 86 -0.22 -1.74 0.54
C ASP A 86 0.67 -2.84 -0.04
N VAL A 87 0.26 -4.11 0.03
CA VAL A 87 1.03 -5.26 -0.47
C VAL A 87 0.14 -6.30 -1.15
N ALA A 88 0.62 -6.83 -2.27
CA ALA A 88 0.05 -7.99 -2.94
C ALA A 88 1.13 -9.06 -3.16
N ALA A 89 0.76 -10.34 -3.09
CA ALA A 89 1.68 -11.45 -3.27
C ALA A 89 1.09 -12.55 -4.16
N LEU A 90 1.98 -13.25 -4.85
CA LEU A 90 1.69 -14.44 -5.65
C LEU A 90 2.90 -15.36 -5.60
N ASP A 91 2.75 -16.54 -5.02
CA ASP A 91 3.85 -17.46 -4.74
C ASP A 91 4.98 -16.76 -3.96
N MET A 92 6.21 -16.78 -4.48
CA MET A 92 7.36 -16.08 -3.90
C MET A 92 7.37 -14.58 -4.20
N ALA A 93 6.58 -14.11 -5.17
CA ALA A 93 6.58 -12.71 -5.55
C ALA A 93 5.75 -11.88 -4.57
N ALA A 94 6.23 -10.68 -4.26
CA ALA A 94 5.46 -9.66 -3.56
C ALA A 94 5.69 -8.29 -4.22
N VAL A 95 4.67 -7.45 -4.19
CA VAL A 95 4.76 -6.04 -4.62
C VAL A 95 4.23 -5.18 -3.50
N VAL A 96 5.01 -4.18 -3.11
CA VAL A 96 4.64 -3.19 -2.11
C VAL A 96 4.49 -1.85 -2.80
N GLY A 97 3.38 -1.14 -2.52
CA GLY A 97 3.14 0.22 -2.97
C GLY A 97 3.07 1.20 -1.79
N TRP A 98 3.67 2.37 -1.92
CA TRP A 98 3.67 3.37 -0.86
C TRP A 98 3.84 4.80 -1.34
N TYR A 99 3.54 5.72 -0.44
CA TYR A 99 3.76 7.16 -0.61
C TYR A 99 5.02 7.62 0.14
N SER A 100 5.75 8.59 -0.41
CA SER A 100 6.86 9.25 0.26
C SER A 100 7.05 10.67 -0.25
N ALA A 101 7.68 11.53 0.56
CA ALA A 101 7.99 12.91 0.17
C ALA A 101 9.31 13.39 0.80
N GLN A 102 10.34 12.54 0.79
CA GLN A 102 11.62 12.81 1.45
C GLN A 102 12.31 14.09 0.93
N ASP A 103 12.22 14.38 -0.36
CA ASP A 103 12.79 15.58 -0.99
C ASP A 103 11.79 16.76 -1.04
N GLY A 104 10.68 16.66 -0.30
CA GLY A 104 9.57 17.62 -0.35
C GLY A 104 8.64 17.42 -1.54
N THR A 105 8.93 16.50 -2.47
CA THR A 105 8.07 16.19 -3.60
C THR A 105 7.28 14.91 -3.30
N PRO A 106 5.93 14.98 -3.22
CA PRO A 106 5.08 13.82 -3.09
C PRO A 106 5.30 12.80 -4.22
N GLN A 107 5.49 11.53 -3.87
CA GLN A 107 5.70 10.42 -4.80
C GLN A 107 4.88 9.20 -4.40
N VAL A 108 4.38 8.49 -5.41
CA VAL A 108 3.90 7.11 -5.26
C VAL A 108 4.94 6.18 -5.87
N LYS A 109 5.38 5.20 -5.08
CA LYS A 109 6.40 4.21 -5.45
C LYS A 109 5.84 2.81 -5.33
N ILE A 110 6.39 1.91 -6.13
CA ILE A 110 6.21 0.47 -5.98
C ILE A 110 7.55 -0.25 -6.06
N ALA A 111 7.70 -1.35 -5.33
CA ALA A 111 8.87 -2.23 -5.43
C ALA A 111 8.44 -3.70 -5.39
N ARG A 112 9.20 -4.53 -6.09
CA ARG A 112 8.98 -5.97 -6.18
C ARG A 112 10.02 -6.72 -5.37
N SER A 113 9.57 -7.78 -4.72
CA SER A 113 10.38 -8.86 -4.17
C SER A 113 10.10 -10.13 -4.96
N ASP A 114 11.15 -10.91 -5.22
CA ASP A 114 11.06 -12.26 -5.79
C ASP A 114 11.40 -13.35 -4.74
N ASP A 115 11.64 -12.94 -3.50
CA ASP A 115 12.08 -13.78 -2.38
C ASP A 115 11.14 -13.69 -1.17
N ALA A 116 9.83 -13.55 -1.41
CA ALA A 116 8.80 -13.49 -0.37
C ALA A 116 9.02 -12.39 0.69
N GLY A 117 9.59 -11.26 0.26
CA GLY A 117 9.79 -10.05 1.05
C GLY A 117 11.07 -10.02 1.90
N ASP A 118 12.07 -10.89 1.65
CA ASP A 118 13.38 -10.76 2.31
C ASP A 118 14.16 -9.57 1.74
N SER A 119 14.02 -9.29 0.45
CA SER A 119 14.59 -8.15 -0.23
C SER A 119 13.67 -7.59 -1.31
N PHE A 120 13.86 -6.31 -1.63
CA PHE A 120 13.10 -5.61 -2.66
C PHE A 120 14.05 -4.97 -3.67
N ALA A 121 13.68 -5.02 -4.95
CA ALA A 121 14.36 -4.29 -6.00
C ALA A 121 14.23 -2.77 -5.81
N ALA A 122 15.03 -2.00 -6.56
CA ALA A 122 14.91 -0.56 -6.57
C ALA A 122 13.47 -0.12 -6.94
N PRO A 123 12.92 0.89 -6.24
CA PRO A 123 11.54 1.31 -6.46
C PRO A 123 11.34 1.95 -7.82
N VAL A 124 10.19 1.66 -8.44
CA VAL A 124 9.66 2.40 -9.58
C VAL A 124 8.75 3.50 -9.07
N VAL A 125 9.03 4.75 -9.46
CA VAL A 125 8.15 5.90 -9.20
C VAL A 125 7.00 5.87 -10.21
N LEU A 126 5.77 5.71 -9.74
CA LEU A 126 4.57 5.70 -10.58
C LEU A 126 4.10 7.11 -10.91
N ASP A 127 4.15 7.99 -9.91
CA ASP A 127 3.68 9.37 -10.02
C ASP A 127 4.46 10.26 -9.05
N SER A 128 4.56 11.54 -9.40
CA SER A 128 5.30 12.55 -8.65
C SER A 128 4.68 13.94 -8.85
N GLY A 129 4.73 14.76 -7.81
CA GLY A 129 4.34 16.17 -7.86
C GLY A 129 3.32 16.54 -6.79
N ALA A 130 3.11 17.85 -6.60
CA ALA A 130 2.33 18.40 -5.50
C ALA A 130 0.90 17.85 -5.37
N ALA A 131 0.30 17.41 -6.49
CA ALA A 131 -1.04 16.85 -6.50
C ALA A 131 -1.13 15.40 -5.99
N VAL A 132 -0.01 14.68 -5.83
CA VAL A 132 -0.03 13.27 -5.43
C VAL A 132 -0.39 13.15 -3.95
N GLN A 133 -1.46 12.43 -3.64
CA GLN A 133 -1.95 12.21 -2.27
C GLN A 133 -1.58 10.83 -1.70
N GLY A 134 -1.11 9.92 -2.56
CA GLY A 134 -0.82 8.54 -2.18
C GLY A 134 -2.09 7.70 -2.08
N ARG A 135 -2.34 7.13 -0.89
CA ARG A 135 -3.47 6.22 -0.62
C ARG A 135 -3.48 5.04 -1.57
N VAL A 136 -2.31 4.41 -1.61
CA VAL A 136 -1.97 3.40 -2.60
C VAL A 136 -2.73 2.11 -2.32
N ALA A 137 -3.21 1.47 -3.38
CA ALA A 137 -3.59 0.06 -3.36
C ALA A 137 -2.86 -0.68 -4.49
N VAL A 138 -2.42 -1.91 -4.24
CA VAL A 138 -1.74 -2.75 -5.23
C VAL A 138 -2.42 -4.10 -5.36
N ALA A 139 -2.36 -4.67 -6.55
CA ALA A 139 -2.76 -6.05 -6.79
C ALA A 139 -1.81 -6.71 -7.79
N LEU A 140 -1.66 -8.03 -7.68
CA LEU A 140 -0.74 -8.81 -8.49
C LEU A 140 -1.48 -10.03 -9.03
N ASP A 141 -1.36 -10.27 -10.34
CA ASP A 141 -1.68 -11.54 -10.96
C ASP A 141 -0.44 -12.09 -11.70
N ALA A 142 -0.54 -13.30 -12.27
CA ALA A 142 0.59 -13.95 -12.93
C ALA A 142 1.14 -13.18 -14.16
N ARG A 143 0.41 -12.16 -14.66
CA ARG A 143 0.73 -11.44 -15.89
C ARG A 143 1.09 -9.98 -15.66
N GLN A 144 0.63 -9.36 -14.58
CA GLN A 144 0.74 -7.92 -14.41
C GLN A 144 0.54 -7.48 -12.96
N VAL A 145 1.10 -6.30 -12.70
CA VAL A 145 0.93 -5.54 -11.46
C VAL A 145 -0.04 -4.41 -11.73
N TRP A 146 -0.96 -4.20 -10.79
CA TRP A 146 -1.92 -3.11 -10.81
C TRP A 146 -1.62 -2.21 -9.62
N ALA A 147 -1.60 -0.91 -9.85
CA ALA A 147 -1.39 0.09 -8.80
C ALA A 147 -2.41 1.21 -8.94
N LEU A 148 -3.03 1.57 -7.83
CA LEU A 148 -4.09 2.58 -7.72
C LEU A 148 -3.64 3.65 -6.73
N TRP A 149 -3.86 4.93 -7.04
CA TRP A 149 -3.53 6.04 -6.14
C TRP A 149 -4.44 7.24 -6.35
N LEU A 150 -4.47 8.15 -5.37
CA LEU A 150 -5.22 9.39 -5.41
C LEU A 150 -4.32 10.59 -5.70
N ARG A 151 -4.88 11.53 -6.46
CA ARG A 151 -4.37 12.90 -6.63
C ARG A 151 -5.42 13.91 -6.17
N GLU A 152 -4.98 15.10 -5.81
CA GLU A 152 -5.80 16.28 -5.51
C GLU A 152 -5.08 17.52 -6.04
N ASP A 153 -5.71 18.26 -6.96
CA ASP A 153 -5.11 19.49 -7.48
C ASP A 153 -5.20 20.67 -6.50
N GLU A 154 -4.61 21.81 -6.86
CA GLU A 154 -4.64 23.03 -6.03
C GLU A 154 -6.05 23.59 -5.83
N ALA A 155 -6.97 23.31 -6.76
CA ALA A 155 -8.38 23.66 -6.64
C ALA A 155 -9.15 22.68 -5.75
N GLY A 156 -8.50 21.62 -5.26
CA GLY A 156 -9.02 20.55 -4.42
C GLY A 156 -9.88 19.53 -5.16
N ALA A 157 -9.76 19.41 -6.48
CA ALA A 157 -10.41 18.36 -7.24
C ALA A 157 -9.60 17.07 -7.15
N GLN A 158 -10.25 15.98 -6.74
CA GLN A 158 -9.60 14.67 -6.64
C GLN A 158 -9.76 13.84 -7.91
N SER A 159 -8.73 13.05 -8.21
CA SER A 159 -8.75 12.03 -9.25
C SER A 159 -8.12 10.73 -8.76
N LEU A 160 -8.72 9.61 -9.16
CA LEU A 160 -8.29 8.25 -8.84
C LEU A 160 -7.62 7.65 -10.08
N TRP A 161 -6.37 7.22 -9.95
CA TRP A 161 -5.54 6.79 -11.07
C TRP A 161 -5.13 5.34 -10.94
N LEU A 162 -5.17 4.62 -12.07
CA LEU A 162 -4.76 3.23 -12.17
C LEU A 162 -3.63 3.08 -13.18
N SER A 163 -2.60 2.32 -12.82
CA SER A 163 -1.52 1.87 -13.71
C SER A 163 -1.49 0.36 -13.78
N ARG A 164 -1.34 -0.20 -14.99
CA ARG A 164 -1.07 -1.61 -15.24
C ARG A 164 0.36 -1.77 -15.74
N ARG A 165 1.14 -2.63 -15.12
CA ARG A 165 2.55 -2.84 -15.46
C ARG A 165 2.90 -4.31 -15.63
N SER A 166 4.00 -4.57 -16.31
CA SER A 166 4.61 -5.91 -16.38
C SER A 166 4.96 -6.43 -14.98
N PRO A 167 5.09 -7.76 -14.78
CA PRO A 167 5.40 -8.33 -13.47
C PRO A 167 6.70 -7.79 -12.88
N ASP A 168 7.70 -7.45 -13.70
CA ASP A 168 8.98 -6.85 -13.32
C ASP A 168 8.91 -5.31 -13.12
N LEU A 169 7.72 -4.73 -13.23
CA LEU A 169 7.41 -3.29 -13.09
C LEU A 169 7.97 -2.36 -14.17
N VAL A 170 8.80 -2.88 -15.09
CA VAL A 170 9.54 -2.07 -16.08
C VAL A 170 8.62 -1.42 -17.10
N THR A 171 7.66 -2.19 -17.65
CA THR A 171 6.77 -1.72 -18.71
C THR A 171 5.45 -1.25 -18.12
N GLU A 172 5.06 0.00 -18.40
CA GLU A 172 3.69 0.47 -18.18
C GLU A 172 2.86 0.14 -19.41
N TYR A 173 1.89 -0.77 -19.27
CA TYR A 173 0.97 -1.11 -20.35
C TYR A 173 -0.09 -0.04 -20.53
N GLU A 174 -0.60 0.50 -19.43
CA GLU A 174 -1.69 1.47 -19.47
C GLU A 174 -1.74 2.29 -18.19
N ARG A 175 -2.19 3.53 -18.33
CA ARG A 175 -2.57 4.43 -17.24
C ARG A 175 -3.90 5.09 -17.55
N ILE A 176 -4.85 5.01 -16.63
CA ILE A 176 -6.17 5.65 -16.77
C ILE A 176 -6.54 6.43 -15.52
N GLU A 177 -7.31 7.50 -15.72
CA GLU A 177 -8.11 8.11 -14.65
C GLU A 177 -9.39 7.28 -14.52
N VAL A 178 -9.56 6.64 -13.36
CA VAL A 178 -10.70 5.76 -13.05
C VAL A 178 -11.93 6.55 -12.65
N ALA A 179 -11.73 7.63 -11.88
CA ALA A 179 -12.82 8.43 -11.34
C ALA A 179 -12.33 9.81 -10.87
N THR A 180 -13.28 10.75 -10.73
CA THR A 180 -13.09 12.05 -10.09
C THR A 180 -13.96 12.16 -8.83
N PRO A 181 -13.50 11.67 -7.65
CA PRO A 181 -14.25 11.77 -6.41
C PRO A 181 -14.58 13.24 -6.07
N ARG A 182 -15.80 13.49 -5.58
CA ARG A 182 -16.29 14.84 -5.23
C ARG A 182 -15.87 15.30 -3.84
N GLY A 183 -15.24 14.43 -3.05
CA GLY A 183 -14.68 14.79 -1.75
C GLY A 183 -13.31 15.46 -1.85
N ARG A 184 -12.80 15.95 -0.73
CA ARG A 184 -11.51 16.66 -0.61
C ARG A 184 -10.71 16.14 0.57
N GLY A 185 -9.39 16.31 0.53
CA GLY A 185 -8.48 15.86 1.57
C GLY A 185 -8.82 14.43 2.00
N ARG A 186 -8.94 14.20 3.30
CA ARG A 186 -9.20 12.88 3.90
C ARG A 186 -10.64 12.37 3.76
N GLY A 187 -11.57 13.18 3.25
CA GLY A 187 -13.00 12.83 3.18
C GLY A 187 -13.34 11.65 2.26
N THR A 188 -12.44 11.30 1.33
CA THR A 188 -12.59 10.19 0.38
C THR A 188 -11.90 8.90 0.83
N GLY A 189 -11.30 8.90 2.01
CA GLY A 189 -10.67 7.71 2.59
C GLY A 189 -9.64 7.09 1.66
N PHE A 190 -9.62 5.76 1.60
CA PHE A 190 -8.64 4.97 0.85
C PHE A 190 -9.37 4.09 -0.15
N PRO A 191 -9.02 4.16 -1.45
CA PRO A 191 -9.59 3.23 -2.41
C PRO A 191 -9.08 1.83 -2.11
N GLN A 192 -9.85 0.82 -2.53
CA GLN A 192 -9.48 -0.59 -2.40
C GLN A 192 -9.60 -1.25 -3.77
N MET A 193 -8.72 -2.20 -4.05
CA MET A 193 -8.67 -2.91 -5.31
C MET A 193 -8.41 -4.39 -5.09
N GLN A 194 -9.07 -5.23 -5.87
CA GLN A 194 -8.76 -6.66 -6.00
C GLN A 194 -8.74 -7.05 -7.47
N VAL A 195 -7.85 -7.97 -7.85
CA VAL A 195 -7.75 -8.48 -9.23
C VAL A 195 -8.07 -9.96 -9.24
N VAL A 196 -9.04 -10.34 -10.06
CA VAL A 196 -9.49 -11.74 -10.23
C VAL A 196 -9.69 -12.01 -11.71
N GLY A 197 -9.08 -13.10 -12.20
CA GLY A 197 -9.17 -13.45 -13.63
C GLY A 197 -8.62 -12.35 -14.55
N GLY A 198 -7.68 -11.55 -14.08
CA GLY A 198 -7.09 -10.43 -14.83
C GLY A 198 -7.99 -9.21 -15.01
N GLN A 199 -9.05 -9.10 -14.21
CA GLN A 199 -9.96 -7.97 -14.16
C GLN A 199 -9.87 -7.32 -12.78
N ALA A 200 -9.91 -5.98 -12.73
CA ALA A 200 -9.83 -5.24 -11.47
C ALA A 200 -11.21 -4.82 -10.98
N TYR A 201 -11.47 -5.04 -9.69
CA TYR A 201 -12.63 -4.54 -8.97
C TYR A 201 -12.13 -3.46 -8.03
N ILE A 202 -12.56 -2.23 -8.30
CA ILE A 202 -12.10 -1.05 -7.58
C ILE A 202 -13.29 -0.43 -6.86
N VAL A 203 -13.11 -0.12 -5.58
CA VAL A 203 -14.10 0.61 -4.79
C VAL A 203 -13.45 1.83 -4.14
N TRP A 204 -14.20 2.92 -4.05
CA TRP A 204 -13.74 4.16 -3.42
C TRP A 204 -14.88 4.90 -2.74
N THR A 205 -14.55 5.76 -1.79
CA THR A 205 -15.51 6.65 -1.14
C THR A 205 -15.61 7.94 -1.93
N ASP A 206 -16.81 8.24 -2.42
CA ASP A 206 -17.21 9.53 -2.97
C ASP A 206 -17.95 10.35 -1.88
N VAL A 207 -18.14 11.65 -2.09
CA VAL A 207 -18.93 12.51 -1.20
C VAL A 207 -20.09 13.10 -1.98
N VAL A 208 -21.32 12.78 -1.57
CA VAL A 208 -22.56 13.19 -2.25
C VAL A 208 -23.45 13.84 -1.23
N ASP A 209 -23.86 15.09 -1.50
CA ASP A 209 -24.70 15.89 -0.59
C ASP A 209 -24.15 15.95 0.85
N GLY A 210 -22.82 16.00 0.97
CA GLY A 210 -22.10 16.04 2.25
C GLY A 210 -21.94 14.69 2.96
N ALA A 211 -22.44 13.59 2.39
CA ALA A 211 -22.35 12.25 2.98
C ALA A 211 -21.39 11.34 2.20
N PRO A 212 -20.66 10.44 2.88
CA PRO A 212 -19.83 9.44 2.21
C PRO A 212 -20.72 8.43 1.46
N SER A 213 -20.39 8.16 0.21
CA SER A 213 -21.05 7.17 -0.65
C SER A 213 -20.02 6.25 -1.25
N LEU A 214 -20.20 4.93 -1.09
CA LEU A 214 -19.34 3.97 -1.77
C LEU A 214 -19.67 3.94 -3.27
N ARG A 215 -18.63 3.95 -4.10
CA ARG A 215 -18.69 3.76 -5.55
C ARG A 215 -17.78 2.60 -5.93
N GLY A 216 -18.03 2.01 -7.08
CA GLY A 216 -17.19 0.94 -7.60
C GLY A 216 -17.24 0.85 -9.11
N VAL A 217 -16.16 0.28 -9.66
CA VAL A 217 -16.03 0.00 -11.08
C VAL A 217 -15.36 -1.36 -11.27
N HIS A 218 -15.71 -1.98 -12.37
CA HIS A 218 -15.09 -3.20 -12.85
C HIS A 218 -14.31 -2.87 -14.12
N VAL A 219 -12.99 -2.99 -14.05
CA VAL A 219 -12.08 -2.75 -15.18
C VAL A 219 -11.78 -4.08 -15.85
N VAL A 220 -12.36 -4.25 -17.03
CA VAL A 220 -12.13 -5.41 -17.90
C VAL A 220 -10.94 -5.15 -18.81
N ARG A 221 -10.24 -6.22 -19.17
CA ARG A 221 -9.15 -6.20 -20.15
C ARG A 221 -9.68 -6.29 -21.58
#